data_AF-A0A6B3FUX2-F1
#
_entry.id   AF-A0A6B3FUX2-F1
#
_cell.length_a   1.000
_cell.length_b   1.000
_cell.length_c   1.000
_cell.angle_alpha   90.00
_cell.angle_beta   90.00
_cell.angle_gamma   90.00
#
_symmetry.space_group_name_H-M   'P 1'
#
loop_
_entity.id
_entity.type
_entity.pdbx_description
1 polymer ?
#
loop_
_entity_poly.entity_id
_entity_poly.type
_entity_poly.pdbx_seq_one_letter_code
_entity_poly.pdbx_strand_id
1 'polypeptide(L)'
;AAPLAVPPTHVRGSAPGGGAPLPYTPPAHAPVPAPRPPDQAPAAAPGPYVTGPSAGPYVQTALAGPYGPGGSVRLAPFDAPATALALPVPRVDAMDPNAGFLAGLMASAPAELITALHTVPVPSLETRLRELRARLEMREPDAAARALTTLEGEHADDWRVVWYRGVTSLVTGDHETAALSFDAVYDAFPGEMAPKLALGICAEVLGQLDNAAEYYRL
;
A
#
# COMPACT_ATOMS: atom_id res chain seq x y z
N ALA A 1 -61.87 1.49 39.17
CA ALA A 1 -60.82 0.59 39.68
C ALA A 1 -59.59 0.76 38.81
N ALA A 2 -58.42 0.88 39.43
CA ALA A 2 -57.19 1.49 38.91
C ALA A 2 -56.51 0.75 37.74
N PRO A 3 -55.68 1.43 36.92
CA PRO A 3 -54.75 0.78 36.01
C PRO A 3 -53.59 0.14 36.80
N LEU A 4 -53.30 -1.13 36.50
CA LEU A 4 -52.19 -1.89 37.06
C LEU A 4 -50.86 -1.39 36.48
N ALA A 5 -50.04 -0.82 37.36
CA ALA A 5 -48.67 -0.42 37.08
C ALA A 5 -47.74 -1.65 37.03
N VAL A 6 -46.86 -1.70 36.04
CA VAL A 6 -45.75 -2.66 35.93
C VAL A 6 -44.48 -1.99 36.50
N PRO A 7 -43.71 -2.65 37.38
CA PRO A 7 -42.63 -2.01 38.12
C PRO A 7 -41.36 -1.76 37.29
N PRO A 8 -40.58 -0.71 37.62
CA PRO A 8 -39.31 -0.40 36.98
C PRO A 8 -38.18 -1.31 37.48
N THR A 9 -37.48 -1.99 36.56
CA THR A 9 -36.24 -2.73 36.85
C THR A 9 -35.05 -1.79 36.81
N HIS A 10 -34.81 -1.08 37.92
CA HIS A 10 -33.53 -0.42 38.17
C HIS A 10 -32.49 -1.46 38.58
N VAL A 11 -31.50 -1.72 37.71
CA VAL A 11 -30.25 -2.37 38.11
C VAL A 11 -29.40 -1.33 38.83
N ARG A 12 -29.11 -1.63 40.10
CA ARG A 12 -28.30 -0.82 41.02
C ARG A 12 -26.84 -0.83 40.56
N GLY A 13 -26.27 0.36 40.37
CA GLY A 13 -24.87 0.54 40.04
C GLY A 13 -23.93 0.08 41.16
N SER A 14 -22.87 -0.61 40.77
CA SER A 14 -21.66 -0.79 41.58
C SER A 14 -20.65 0.28 41.17
N ALA A 15 -20.17 1.04 42.15
CA ALA A 15 -19.19 2.10 41.99
C ALA A 15 -17.81 1.57 41.51
N PRO A 16 -16.98 2.41 40.85
CA PRO A 16 -15.72 2.00 40.28
C PRO A 16 -14.62 1.91 41.35
N GLY A 17 -13.93 0.77 41.39
CA GLY A 17 -12.65 0.65 42.09
C GLY A 17 -11.58 1.42 41.34
N GLY A 18 -11.10 2.51 41.93
CA GLY A 18 -9.98 3.30 41.43
C GLY A 18 -8.68 2.49 41.51
N GLY A 19 -8.15 2.14 40.34
CA GLY A 19 -6.74 1.79 40.15
C GLY A 19 -6.13 2.81 39.20
N ALA A 20 -5.20 3.61 39.68
CA ALA A 20 -4.43 4.52 38.84
C ALA A 20 -3.61 3.70 37.81
N PRO A 21 -3.58 4.08 36.52
CA PRO A 21 -2.71 3.42 35.56
C PRO A 21 -1.24 3.75 35.90
N LEU A 22 -0.40 2.72 35.95
CA LEU A 22 1.04 2.86 36.10
C LEU A 22 1.61 3.61 34.88
N PRO A 23 2.59 4.51 35.06
CA PRO A 23 3.23 5.19 33.93
C PRO A 23 3.97 4.17 33.07
N TYR A 24 3.66 4.18 31.78
CA TYR A 24 4.40 3.42 30.77
C TYR A 24 5.80 4.04 30.59
N THR A 25 6.84 3.23 30.81
CA THR A 25 8.23 3.59 30.53
C THR A 25 8.61 2.97 29.17
N PRO A 26 8.93 3.76 28.13
CA PRO A 26 9.39 3.21 26.87
C PRO A 26 10.77 2.54 27.03
N PRO A 27 11.06 1.45 26.29
CA PRO A 27 12.37 0.80 26.34
C PRO A 27 13.45 1.73 25.75
N ALA A 28 14.64 1.71 26.36
CA ALA A 28 15.80 2.47 25.91
C ALA A 28 16.19 2.07 24.47
N HIS A 29 16.30 3.05 23.57
CA HIS A 29 16.83 2.87 22.23
C HIS A 29 18.26 2.34 22.31
N ALA A 30 18.50 1.15 21.75
CA ALA A 30 19.85 0.69 21.45
C ALA A 30 20.46 1.59 20.35
N PRO A 31 21.73 2.00 20.46
CA PRO A 31 22.35 2.84 19.44
C PRO A 31 22.50 2.07 18.13
N VAL A 32 22.09 2.70 17.03
CA VAL A 32 22.29 2.21 15.66
C VAL A 32 23.79 2.26 15.34
N PRO A 33 24.41 1.19 14.80
CA PRO A 33 25.82 1.22 14.42
C PRO A 33 26.06 2.22 13.27
N ALA A 34 27.12 3.02 13.38
CA ALA A 34 27.54 3.94 12.33
C ALA A 34 27.96 3.18 11.04
N PRO A 35 27.76 3.78 9.84
CA PRO A 35 28.22 3.18 8.60
C PRO A 35 29.75 3.07 8.56
N ARG A 36 30.23 1.91 8.12
CA ARG A 36 31.66 1.60 7.99
C ARG A 36 32.23 2.43 6.82
N PRO A 37 33.41 3.07 6.96
CA PRO A 37 34.04 3.77 5.84
C PRO A 37 34.42 2.77 4.73
N PRO A 38 34.47 3.23 3.47
CA PRO A 38 34.84 2.37 2.34
C PRO A 38 36.29 1.88 2.49
N ASP A 39 36.46 0.56 2.39
CA ASP A 39 37.76 -0.08 2.31
C ASP A 39 38.55 0.49 1.12
N GLN A 40 39.78 0.95 1.37
CA GLN A 40 40.68 1.40 0.31
C GLN A 40 41.09 0.20 -0.54
N ALA A 41 40.63 0.16 -1.79
CA ALA A 41 41.14 -0.77 -2.78
C ALA A 41 42.66 -0.59 -2.95
N PRO A 42 43.45 -1.67 -3.06
CA PRO A 42 44.90 -1.56 -3.18
C PRO A 42 45.29 -0.90 -4.50
N ALA A 43 46.26 0.01 -4.41
CA ALA A 43 46.84 0.74 -5.53
C ALA A 43 47.36 -0.21 -6.62
N ALA A 44 46.88 -0.01 -7.85
CA ALA A 44 47.42 -0.68 -9.04
C ALA A 44 48.83 -0.13 -9.34
N ALA A 45 49.82 -1.01 -9.32
CA ALA A 45 51.18 -0.72 -9.76
C ALA A 45 51.23 -0.53 -11.30
N PRO A 46 52.05 0.39 -11.83
CA PRO A 46 52.16 0.60 -13.28
C PRO A 46 53.04 -0.47 -13.93
N GLY A 47 52.45 -1.27 -14.84
CA GLY A 47 53.16 -2.12 -15.79
C GLY A 47 53.52 -1.37 -17.09
N PRO A 48 54.55 -1.79 -17.83
CA PRO A 48 55.26 -0.93 -18.77
C PRO A 48 54.60 -0.85 -20.16
N TYR A 49 54.92 0.26 -20.82
CA TYR A 49 54.59 0.65 -22.18
C TYR A 49 54.69 -0.49 -23.21
N VAL A 50 53.64 -0.64 -24.03
CA VAL A 50 53.75 -1.18 -25.39
C VAL A 50 52.99 -0.23 -26.33
N THR A 51 53.74 0.39 -27.21
CA THR A 51 53.28 1.20 -28.35
C THR A 51 52.91 0.29 -29.53
N GLY A 52 51.75 0.53 -30.15
CA GLY A 52 51.39 -0.02 -31.47
C GLY A 52 50.09 0.62 -32.00
N PRO A 53 49.94 0.90 -33.31
CA PRO A 53 49.01 1.93 -33.80
C PRO A 53 47.72 1.42 -34.47
N SER A 54 46.77 2.36 -34.57
CA SER A 54 45.74 2.56 -35.62
C SER A 54 44.35 1.89 -35.54
N ALA A 55 43.36 2.80 -35.49
CA ALA A 55 42.10 2.86 -36.25
C ALA A 55 40.90 1.94 -35.89
N GLY A 56 39.80 2.60 -35.50
CA GLY A 56 38.41 2.11 -35.60
C GLY A 56 37.43 3.06 -34.89
N PRO A 57 36.33 3.52 -35.52
CA PRO A 57 35.37 4.42 -34.90
C PRO A 57 34.42 3.59 -34.04
N TYR A 58 34.84 3.26 -32.83
CA TYR A 58 33.89 2.78 -31.84
C TYR A 58 33.17 4.00 -31.31
N VAL A 59 31.92 4.19 -31.76
CA VAL A 59 30.94 4.97 -31.01
C VAL A 59 30.88 4.31 -29.64
N GLN A 60 31.56 4.91 -28.68
CA GLN A 60 31.48 4.50 -27.30
C GLN A 60 30.09 4.94 -26.84
N THR A 61 29.13 4.05 -27.03
CA THR A 61 27.82 4.17 -26.39
C THR A 61 28.12 4.08 -24.90
N ALA A 62 28.27 5.24 -24.27
CA ALA A 62 28.53 5.33 -22.85
C ALA A 62 27.39 4.57 -22.17
N LEU A 63 27.71 3.43 -21.57
CA LEU A 63 26.82 2.77 -20.63
C LEU A 63 26.44 3.85 -19.62
N ALA A 64 25.15 4.22 -19.63
CA ALA A 64 24.63 5.26 -18.76
C ALA A 64 24.85 4.79 -17.32
N GLY A 65 25.95 5.26 -16.71
CA GLY A 65 26.16 5.14 -15.29
C GLY A 65 25.06 5.89 -14.53
N PRO A 66 25.00 5.77 -13.20
CA PRO A 66 23.96 6.39 -12.36
C PRO A 66 23.94 7.94 -12.40
N TYR A 67 24.87 8.56 -13.14
CA TYR A 67 25.05 9.99 -13.24
C TYR A 67 24.50 10.53 -14.57
N GLY A 68 23.57 11.48 -14.48
CA GLY A 68 23.15 12.29 -15.62
C GLY A 68 24.21 13.30 -16.06
N PRO A 69 24.00 14.02 -17.18
CA PRO A 69 24.86 15.12 -17.57
C PRO A 69 24.96 16.12 -16.41
N GLY A 70 26.16 16.32 -15.86
CA GLY A 70 26.40 17.18 -14.70
C GLY A 70 26.50 16.49 -13.34
N GLY A 71 26.54 15.14 -13.28
CA GLY A 71 26.77 14.42 -12.02
C GLY A 71 25.55 14.32 -11.10
N SER A 72 24.36 14.73 -11.56
CA SER A 72 23.11 14.53 -10.84
C SER A 72 22.71 13.06 -10.84
N VAL A 73 22.31 12.53 -9.68
CA VAL A 73 21.70 11.20 -9.56
C VAL A 73 20.41 11.16 -10.38
N ARG A 74 20.30 10.23 -11.33
CA ARG A 74 19.06 10.01 -12.06
C ARG A 74 18.17 9.05 -11.27
N LEU A 75 17.06 9.57 -10.75
CA LEU A 75 16.02 8.74 -10.16
C LEU A 75 15.26 7.99 -11.26
N ALA A 76 14.83 6.77 -10.95
CA ALA A 76 13.88 6.06 -11.79
C ALA A 76 12.57 6.87 -11.86
N PRO A 77 11.85 6.85 -13.00
CA PRO A 77 10.50 7.41 -13.08
C PRO A 77 9.57 6.80 -12.04
N PHE A 78 8.64 7.60 -11.53
CA PHE A 78 7.61 7.13 -10.60
C PHE A 78 6.66 6.14 -11.30
N ASP A 79 6.61 4.90 -10.81
CA ASP A 79 5.68 3.87 -11.30
C ASP A 79 4.43 3.87 -10.44
N ALA A 80 3.43 4.67 -10.85
CA ALA A 80 2.18 4.82 -10.10
C ALA A 80 1.41 3.50 -9.95
N PRO A 81 1.23 2.67 -11.00
CA PRO A 81 0.60 1.35 -10.83
C PRO A 81 1.32 0.44 -9.85
N ALA A 82 2.65 0.33 -9.94
CA ALA A 82 3.40 -0.52 -9.00
C ALA A 82 3.34 0.02 -7.56
N THR A 83 3.41 1.34 -7.39
CA THR A 83 3.34 1.98 -6.07
C THR A 83 1.94 1.84 -5.45
N ALA A 84 0.87 1.96 -6.26
CA ALA A 84 -0.50 1.70 -5.81
C ALA A 84 -0.71 0.24 -5.37
N LEU A 85 -0.06 -0.71 -6.05
CA LEU A 85 -0.04 -2.12 -5.64
C LEU A 85 0.91 -2.39 -4.47
N ALA A 86 1.74 -1.44 -4.04
CA ALA A 86 2.52 -1.54 -2.81
C ALA A 86 1.80 -0.97 -1.58
N LEU A 87 0.66 -0.28 -1.78
CA LEU A 87 -0.14 0.24 -0.68
C LEU A 87 -0.59 -0.87 0.29
N PRO A 88 -0.75 -0.56 1.59
CA PRO A 88 -1.27 -1.51 2.57
C PRO A 88 -2.59 -2.13 2.12
N VAL A 89 -2.73 -3.44 2.32
CA VAL A 89 -3.95 -4.17 1.98
C VAL A 89 -4.91 -4.13 3.17
N PRO A 90 -6.19 -3.73 2.99
CA PRO A 90 -7.21 -3.83 4.03
C PRO A 90 -7.27 -5.24 4.62
N ARG A 91 -7.37 -5.33 5.95
CA ARG A 91 -7.41 -6.63 6.64
C ARG A 91 -8.74 -7.34 6.34
N VAL A 92 -8.63 -8.66 6.14
CA VAL A 92 -9.78 -9.55 6.03
C VAL A 92 -10.57 -9.53 7.34
N ASP A 93 -11.89 -9.42 7.25
CA ASP A 93 -12.80 -9.58 8.38
C ASP A 93 -12.70 -11.03 8.91
N ALA A 94 -12.37 -11.16 10.19
CA ALA A 94 -12.24 -12.44 10.85
C ALA A 94 -13.58 -13.19 10.95
N MET A 95 -14.71 -12.50 10.81
CA MET A 95 -16.06 -13.08 10.83
C MET A 95 -16.53 -13.55 9.45
N ASP A 96 -15.75 -13.31 8.40
CA ASP A 96 -16.06 -13.81 7.06
C ASP A 96 -16.00 -15.34 7.01
N PRO A 97 -17.01 -16.04 6.45
CA PRO A 97 -17.01 -17.50 6.37
C PRO A 97 -15.82 -18.08 5.60
N ASN A 98 -15.23 -17.32 4.69
CA ASN A 98 -14.09 -17.70 3.88
C ASN A 98 -12.75 -17.18 4.45
N ALA A 99 -12.71 -16.55 5.64
CA ALA A 99 -11.49 -15.98 6.22
C ALA A 99 -10.36 -17.02 6.38
N GLY A 100 -10.68 -18.22 6.87
CA GLY A 100 -9.72 -19.32 7.02
C GLY A 100 -9.18 -19.83 5.67
N PHE A 101 -10.04 -19.87 4.65
CA PHE A 101 -9.65 -20.23 3.29
C PHE A 101 -8.69 -19.18 2.69
N LEU A 102 -9.02 -17.90 2.84
CA LEU A 102 -8.17 -16.79 2.37
C LEU A 102 -6.81 -16.76 3.08
N ALA A 103 -6.76 -17.04 4.38
CA ALA A 103 -5.51 -17.16 5.12
C ALA A 103 -4.59 -18.27 4.57
N GLY A 104 -5.16 -19.34 4.00
CA GLY A 104 -4.42 -20.41 3.33
C GLY A 104 -3.80 -20.03 1.98
N LEU A 105 -4.25 -18.92 1.37
CA LEU A 105 -3.83 -18.47 0.04
C LEU A 105 -2.88 -17.27 0.06
N MET A 106 -2.37 -16.85 1.23
CA MET A 106 -1.54 -15.64 1.34
C MET A 106 -0.27 -15.67 0.49
N ALA A 107 0.29 -16.86 0.26
CA ALA A 107 1.51 -17.06 -0.53
C ALA A 107 1.24 -17.51 -1.98
N SER A 108 -0.02 -17.67 -2.38
CA SER A 108 -0.39 -18.13 -3.72
C SER A 108 -0.11 -17.07 -4.77
N ALA A 109 0.29 -17.51 -5.98
CA ALA A 109 0.39 -16.61 -7.11
C ALA A 109 -1.01 -16.08 -7.50
N PRO A 110 -1.14 -14.86 -8.05
CA PRO A 110 -2.45 -14.26 -8.37
C PRO A 110 -3.37 -15.15 -9.22
N ALA A 111 -2.83 -15.81 -10.24
CA ALA A 111 -3.62 -16.70 -11.11
C ALA A 111 -4.13 -17.96 -10.40
N GLU A 112 -3.31 -18.56 -9.53
CA GLU A 112 -3.69 -19.71 -8.70
C GLU A 112 -4.75 -19.32 -7.68
N LEU A 113 -4.59 -18.14 -7.08
CA LEU A 113 -5.55 -17.57 -6.16
C LEU A 113 -6.92 -17.36 -6.83
N ILE A 114 -6.97 -16.75 -8.02
CA ILE A 114 -8.24 -16.55 -8.73
C ILE A 114 -8.90 -17.90 -9.02
N THR A 115 -8.12 -18.89 -9.47
CA THR A 115 -8.60 -20.25 -9.71
C THR A 115 -9.19 -20.86 -8.44
N ALA A 116 -8.51 -20.70 -7.29
CA ALA A 116 -8.99 -21.20 -6.01
C ALA A 116 -10.28 -20.48 -5.55
N LEU A 117 -10.36 -19.16 -5.73
CA LEU A 117 -11.54 -18.38 -5.36
C LEU A 117 -12.79 -18.81 -6.15
N HIS A 118 -12.63 -19.20 -7.41
CA HIS A 118 -13.76 -19.70 -8.23
C HIS A 118 -14.29 -21.06 -7.77
N THR A 119 -13.61 -21.74 -6.84
CA THR A 119 -14.11 -22.98 -6.21
C THR A 119 -14.97 -22.71 -4.97
N VAL A 120 -15.00 -21.48 -4.46
CA VAL A 120 -15.77 -21.11 -3.27
C VAL A 120 -17.27 -21.19 -3.60
N PRO A 121 -18.06 -22.02 -2.89
CA PRO A 121 -19.47 -22.22 -3.22
C PRO A 121 -20.33 -20.95 -3.08
N VAL A 122 -19.99 -20.10 -2.11
CA VAL A 122 -20.67 -18.83 -1.85
C VAL A 122 -19.62 -17.73 -1.71
N PRO A 123 -19.36 -16.95 -2.78
CA PRO A 123 -18.43 -15.83 -2.71
C PRO A 123 -18.87 -14.80 -1.68
N SER A 124 -17.95 -14.40 -0.81
CA SER A 124 -18.14 -13.29 0.12
C SER A 124 -17.44 -12.03 -0.37
N LEU A 125 -17.73 -10.88 0.28
CA LEU A 125 -17.05 -9.62 -0.02
C LEU A 125 -15.52 -9.78 0.04
N GLU A 126 -14.99 -10.46 1.05
CA GLU A 126 -13.54 -10.68 1.20
C GLU A 126 -12.94 -11.44 0.01
N THR A 127 -13.61 -12.50 -0.44
CA THR A 127 -13.14 -13.26 -1.60
C THR A 127 -13.13 -12.40 -2.88
N ARG A 128 -14.16 -11.56 -3.06
CA ARG A 128 -14.26 -10.68 -4.23
C ARG A 128 -13.25 -9.54 -4.20
N LEU A 129 -12.99 -8.94 -3.05
CA LEU A 129 -11.92 -7.94 -2.88
C LEU A 129 -10.54 -8.55 -3.15
N ARG A 130 -10.33 -9.80 -2.70
CA ARG A 130 -9.07 -10.52 -2.98
C ARG A 130 -8.90 -10.86 -4.46
N GLU A 131 -9.98 -11.26 -5.14
CA GLU A 131 -10.00 -11.46 -6.60
C GLU A 131 -9.69 -10.17 -7.35
N LEU A 132 -10.36 -9.06 -6.99
CA LEU A 132 -10.12 -7.74 -7.57
C LEU A 132 -8.64 -7.35 -7.48
N ARG A 133 -8.05 -7.50 -6.29
CA ARG A 133 -6.62 -7.23 -6.09
C ARG A 133 -5.73 -8.09 -6.99
N ALA A 134 -6.00 -9.39 -7.06
CA ALA A 134 -5.22 -10.30 -7.89
C ALA A 134 -5.30 -9.95 -9.39
N ARG A 135 -6.47 -9.51 -9.87
CA ARG A 135 -6.64 -9.05 -11.26
C ARG A 135 -5.81 -7.80 -11.56
N LEU A 136 -5.74 -6.86 -10.63
CA LEU A 136 -4.87 -5.68 -10.76
C LEU A 136 -3.38 -6.08 -10.80
N GLU A 137 -2.96 -7.02 -9.94
CA GLU A 137 -1.59 -7.56 -9.92
C GLU A 137 -1.23 -8.27 -11.24
N MET A 138 -2.20 -8.94 -11.87
CA MET A 138 -2.06 -9.58 -13.18
C MET A 138 -2.14 -8.60 -14.37
N ARG A 139 -2.33 -7.31 -14.11
CA ARG A 139 -2.54 -6.27 -15.14
C ARG A 139 -3.72 -6.61 -16.06
N GLU A 140 -4.84 -7.03 -15.47
CA GLU A 140 -6.13 -7.24 -16.14
C GLU A 140 -7.13 -6.11 -15.80
N PRO A 141 -6.87 -4.85 -16.20
CA PRO A 141 -7.65 -3.69 -15.76
C PRO A 141 -9.13 -3.77 -16.14
N ASP A 142 -9.46 -4.33 -17.32
CA ASP A 142 -10.85 -4.46 -17.74
C ASP A 142 -11.65 -5.43 -16.87
N ALA A 143 -11.01 -6.53 -16.44
CA ALA A 143 -11.64 -7.50 -15.55
C ALA A 143 -11.78 -6.95 -14.13
N ALA A 144 -10.75 -6.24 -13.66
CA ALA A 144 -10.78 -5.54 -12.38
C ALA A 144 -11.88 -4.47 -12.35
N ALA A 145 -12.01 -3.66 -13.40
CA ALA A 145 -13.05 -2.63 -13.49
C ALA A 145 -14.46 -3.22 -13.41
N ARG A 146 -14.75 -4.32 -14.13
CA ARG A 146 -16.06 -5.00 -14.06
C ARG A 146 -16.35 -5.57 -12.66
N ALA A 147 -15.36 -6.17 -12.03
CA ALA A 147 -15.48 -6.67 -10.66
C ALA A 147 -15.75 -5.53 -9.67
N LEU A 148 -15.05 -4.41 -9.81
CA LEU A 148 -15.24 -3.22 -9.00
C LEU A 148 -16.64 -2.62 -9.17
N THR A 149 -17.13 -2.43 -10.40
CA THR A 149 -18.49 -1.91 -10.64
C THR A 149 -19.57 -2.78 -9.99
N THR A 150 -19.38 -4.11 -9.99
CA THR A 150 -20.30 -5.02 -9.30
C THR A 150 -20.26 -4.80 -7.78
N LEU A 151 -19.06 -4.68 -7.21
CA LEU A 151 -18.88 -4.41 -5.78
C LEU A 151 -19.45 -3.06 -5.36
N GLU A 152 -19.29 -2.02 -6.17
CA GLU A 152 -19.86 -0.69 -5.92
C GLU A 152 -21.39 -0.72 -5.92
N GLY A 153 -22.02 -1.52 -6.78
CA GLY A 153 -23.47 -1.68 -6.81
C GLY A 153 -24.04 -2.43 -5.60
N GLU A 154 -23.30 -3.39 -5.06
CA GLU A 154 -23.76 -4.25 -3.95
C GLU A 154 -23.32 -3.75 -2.56
N HIS A 155 -22.20 -3.01 -2.48
CA HIS A 155 -21.52 -2.66 -1.23
C HIS A 155 -21.01 -1.20 -1.25
N ALA A 156 -21.82 -0.27 -1.75
CA ALA A 156 -21.46 1.15 -1.90
C ALA A 156 -20.96 1.82 -0.60
N ASP A 157 -21.48 1.39 0.55
CA ASP A 157 -21.14 1.96 1.87
C ASP A 157 -19.91 1.31 2.52
N ASP A 158 -19.35 0.24 1.93
CA ASP A 158 -18.13 -0.39 2.47
C ASP A 158 -16.90 0.39 2.03
N TRP A 159 -16.19 0.98 3.00
CA TRP A 159 -15.00 1.79 2.76
C TRP A 159 -13.89 1.03 2.00
N ARG A 160 -13.85 -0.31 2.08
CA ARG A 160 -12.86 -1.11 1.33
C ARG A 160 -13.15 -1.09 -0.15
N VAL A 161 -14.42 -1.04 -0.55
CA VAL A 161 -14.78 -0.87 -1.97
C VAL A 161 -14.31 0.50 -2.46
N VAL A 162 -14.48 1.56 -1.64
CA VAL A 162 -13.94 2.90 -1.93
C VAL A 162 -12.41 2.90 -2.01
N TRP A 163 -11.73 2.23 -1.09
CA TRP A 163 -10.28 2.03 -1.13
C TRP A 163 -9.83 1.37 -2.45
N TYR A 164 -10.50 0.29 -2.85
CA TYR A 164 -10.16 -0.42 -4.08
C TYR A 164 -10.56 0.34 -5.34
N ARG A 165 -11.57 1.22 -5.29
CA ARG A 165 -11.80 2.21 -6.34
C ARG A 165 -10.58 3.11 -6.51
N GLY A 166 -10.05 3.64 -5.40
CA GLY A 166 -8.82 4.44 -5.43
C GLY A 166 -7.62 3.70 -6.01
N VAL A 167 -7.39 2.45 -5.59
CA VAL A 167 -6.30 1.61 -6.11
C VAL A 167 -6.47 1.31 -7.60
N THR A 168 -7.66 0.89 -8.04
CA THR A 168 -7.94 0.64 -9.47
C THR A 168 -7.70 1.91 -10.28
N SER A 169 -8.21 3.05 -9.82
CA SER A 169 -8.04 4.35 -10.47
C SER A 169 -6.56 4.75 -10.62
N LEU A 170 -5.71 4.55 -9.60
CA LEU A 170 -4.27 4.78 -9.73
C LEU A 170 -3.62 3.86 -10.77
N VAL A 171 -4.01 2.58 -10.78
CA VAL A 171 -3.48 1.58 -11.73
C VAL A 171 -3.90 1.90 -13.16
N THR A 172 -5.10 2.43 -13.38
CA THR A 172 -5.64 2.76 -14.71
C THR A 172 -5.34 4.20 -15.16
N GLY A 173 -4.79 5.04 -14.29
CA GLY A 173 -4.41 6.43 -14.61
C GLY A 173 -5.51 7.47 -14.37
N ASP A 174 -6.60 7.12 -13.69
CA ASP A 174 -7.63 8.08 -13.28
C ASP A 174 -7.27 8.71 -11.92
N HIS A 175 -6.33 9.64 -11.95
CA HIS A 175 -5.73 10.21 -10.75
C HIS A 175 -6.70 11.05 -9.91
N GLU A 176 -7.70 11.68 -10.54
CA GLU A 176 -8.70 12.50 -9.85
C GLU A 176 -9.66 11.62 -9.04
N THR A 177 -10.19 10.56 -9.66
CA THR A 177 -11.05 9.60 -8.96
C THR A 177 -10.27 8.89 -7.85
N ALA A 178 -8.98 8.62 -8.06
CA ALA A 178 -8.12 8.07 -7.02
C ALA A 178 -8.04 8.98 -5.80
N ALA A 179 -7.72 10.27 -6.01
CA ALA A 179 -7.61 11.25 -4.93
C ALA A 179 -8.92 11.37 -4.15
N LEU A 180 -10.06 11.52 -4.84
CA LEU A 180 -11.38 11.60 -4.21
C LEU A 180 -11.73 10.35 -3.39
N SER A 181 -11.32 9.18 -3.86
CA SER A 181 -11.59 7.92 -3.17
C SER A 181 -10.76 7.80 -1.88
N PHE A 182 -9.47 8.13 -1.94
CA PHE A 182 -8.62 8.08 -0.76
C PHE A 182 -8.90 9.20 0.24
N ASP A 183 -9.35 10.37 -0.23
CA ASP A 183 -9.81 11.47 0.62
C ASP A 183 -11.02 11.04 1.46
N ALA A 184 -12.01 10.40 0.83
CA ALA A 184 -13.17 9.83 1.55
C ALA A 184 -12.77 8.77 2.60
N VAL A 185 -11.75 7.95 2.32
CA VAL A 185 -11.23 6.99 3.32
C VAL A 185 -10.46 7.72 4.43
N TYR A 186 -9.70 8.76 4.10
CA TYR A 186 -8.97 9.56 5.09
C TYR A 186 -9.94 10.29 6.05
N ASP A 187 -11.05 10.82 5.55
CA ASP A 187 -12.11 11.43 6.35
C ASP A 187 -12.77 10.43 7.32
N ALA A 188 -12.95 9.17 6.89
CA ALA A 188 -13.52 8.12 7.72
C ALA A 188 -12.53 7.61 8.79
N PHE A 189 -11.22 7.68 8.52
CA PHE A 189 -10.17 7.15 9.39
C PHE A 189 -9.04 8.18 9.60
N PRO A 190 -9.32 9.32 10.27
CA PRO A 190 -8.32 10.35 10.48
C PRO A 190 -7.19 9.83 11.38
N GLY A 191 -5.95 10.01 10.93
CA GLY A 191 -4.74 9.57 11.63
C GLY A 191 -4.22 8.20 11.22
N GLU A 192 -4.96 7.45 10.39
CA GLU A 192 -4.45 6.22 9.80
C GLU A 192 -3.39 6.50 8.72
N MET A 193 -2.35 5.67 8.73
CA MET A 193 -1.21 5.89 7.84
C MET A 193 -1.48 5.49 6.39
N ALA A 194 -2.24 4.42 6.18
CA ALA A 194 -2.54 3.90 4.85
C ALA A 194 -3.22 4.94 3.92
N PRO A 195 -4.32 5.59 4.30
CA PRO A 195 -4.94 6.62 3.46
C PRO A 195 -4.04 7.85 3.27
N LYS A 196 -3.25 8.23 4.28
CA LYS A 196 -2.30 9.35 4.16
C LYS A 196 -1.23 9.07 3.09
N LEU A 197 -0.66 7.87 3.07
CA LEU A 197 0.29 7.45 2.03
C LEU A 197 -0.34 7.43 0.64
N ALA A 198 -1.59 6.95 0.53
CA ALA A 198 -2.31 6.92 -0.74
C ALA A 198 -2.59 8.32 -1.29
N LEU A 199 -2.93 9.29 -0.42
CA LEU A 199 -3.07 10.70 -0.79
C LEU A 199 -1.74 11.34 -1.21
N GLY A 200 -0.63 10.95 -0.58
CA GLY A 200 0.72 11.34 -1.02
C GLY A 200 1.01 10.90 -2.45
N ILE A 201 0.71 9.63 -2.78
CA ILE A 201 0.86 9.09 -4.13
C ILE A 201 -0.03 9.86 -5.12
N CYS A 202 -1.28 10.14 -4.76
CA CYS A 202 -2.20 10.92 -5.60
C CYS A 202 -1.66 12.33 -5.87
N ALA A 203 -1.13 12.99 -4.84
CA ALA A 203 -0.52 14.31 -4.97
C ALA A 203 0.71 14.27 -5.90
N GLU A 204 1.55 13.23 -5.84
CA GLU A 204 2.68 13.07 -6.78
C GLU A 204 2.23 12.96 -8.23
N VAL A 205 1.29 12.05 -8.52
CA VAL A 205 0.81 11.84 -9.91
C VAL A 205 0.04 13.05 -10.46
N LEU A 206 -0.53 13.88 -9.59
CA LEU A 206 -1.16 15.16 -9.93
C LEU A 206 -0.17 16.33 -10.00
N GLY A 207 1.12 16.10 -9.75
CA GLY A 207 2.17 17.13 -9.77
C GLY A 207 2.14 18.11 -8.58
N GLN A 208 1.40 17.79 -7.52
CA GLN A 208 1.27 18.58 -6.30
C GLN A 208 2.35 18.19 -5.27
N LEU A 209 3.62 18.39 -5.64
CA LEU A 209 4.75 17.84 -4.87
C LEU A 209 4.86 18.38 -3.43
N ASP A 210 4.45 19.64 -3.20
CA ASP A 210 4.41 20.20 -1.84
C ASP A 210 3.38 19.46 -0.97
N ASN A 211 2.19 19.18 -1.51
CA ASN A 211 1.16 18.40 -0.82
C ASN A 211 1.62 16.95 -0.58
N ALA A 212 2.28 16.34 -1.56
CA ALA A 212 2.84 15.00 -1.41
C ALA A 212 3.84 14.94 -0.24
N ALA A 213 4.72 15.94 -0.13
CA ALA A 213 5.69 16.02 0.96
C ALA A 213 5.02 16.18 2.33
N GLU A 214 3.90 16.90 2.44
CA GLU A 214 3.10 16.97 3.66
C GLU A 214 2.50 15.61 4.04
N TYR A 215 1.94 14.89 3.07
CA TYR A 215 1.34 13.57 3.31
C TYR A 215 2.37 12.52 3.73
N TYR A 216 3.61 12.59 3.24
CA TYR A 216 4.68 11.66 3.64
C TYR A 216 5.36 11.99 4.96
N ARG A 217 5.02 13.11 5.59
CA ARG A 217 5.57 13.43 6.92
C ARG A 217 4.84 12.61 7.98
N LEU A 218 5.49 11.56 8.49
CA LEU A 218 4.92 10.59 9.45
C LEU A 218 5.19 10.98 10.90
#